data_AF-A0A376B161-F1
#
_entry.id   AF-A0A376B161-F1
#
_cell.length_a   1.000
_cell.length_b   1.000
_cell.length_c   1.000
_cell.angle_alpha   90.00
_cell.angle_beta   90.00
_cell.angle_gamma   90.00
#
_symmetry.space_group_name_H-M   'P 1'
#
loop_
_entity.id
_entity.type
_entity.pdbx_description
1 polymer ?
#
loop_
_entity_poly.entity_id
_entity_poly.type
_entity_poly.pdbx_seq_one_letter_code
_entity_poly.pdbx_strand_id
1 'polypeptide(L)'
;MSPVTTIEHNPKKNKKKSKDASLIGVLSASFRSIVHRLTSFYLRNPLKLFRPPKFDYLYYVRLMENNAANKIAPALSFKASPFQYTSHILQKSSIAVLYRALNRHGWKIIPQRILPPLLANSLSSVILYTTYLEALPSKDYYANQISQPGKSIQPNTLANVKYSMSEVWQAGFIAGAVQSILSAPLDSIYTRSSTSEIMRLHKNPSHLSLWKFGFLKLKEIGFPGIFYGGFTLSLLKDSIGFASYFGVFEYLKNSSNVHALSTRLSNNHKIHKVSQTFVAGIVAAFVLQLSQYPIDKIQKIHLSQLEIQDYVHIGNGKTVTKDVSPFKMYAHTYKYTWDAIKKNNQNNYRHILKWLYKGFWKHTLAIIPSTTSGLLFLEYLRTKTEITVNNNDENQIFES
;
A
#
# COMPACT_ATOMS: atom_id res chain seq x y z
N MET A 1 -53.84 -54.88 -12.76
CA MET A 1 -53.38 -53.65 -13.45
C MET A 1 -53.01 -52.62 -12.39
N SER A 2 -51.70 -52.40 -12.22
CA SER A 2 -51.11 -51.29 -11.46
C SER A 2 -49.93 -50.80 -12.30
N PRO A 3 -49.73 -49.48 -12.49
CA PRO A 3 -48.83 -48.98 -13.52
C PRO A 3 -47.36 -49.08 -13.09
N VAL A 4 -46.51 -49.50 -14.03
CA VAL A 4 -45.05 -49.42 -13.91
C VAL A 4 -44.63 -47.96 -14.06
N THR A 5 -44.14 -47.35 -12.98
CA THR A 5 -43.47 -46.05 -13.04
C THR A 5 -42.06 -46.22 -13.63
N THR A 6 -41.90 -45.96 -14.91
CA THR A 6 -40.60 -45.79 -15.56
C THR A 6 -39.97 -44.48 -15.09
N ILE A 7 -38.92 -44.55 -14.28
CA ILE A 7 -38.07 -43.39 -13.97
C ILE A 7 -37.29 -43.07 -15.24
N GLU A 8 -37.73 -42.04 -15.96
CA GLU A 8 -37.09 -41.57 -17.19
C GLU A 8 -35.70 -40.96 -16.85
N HIS A 9 -34.65 -41.76 -17.01
CA HIS A 9 -33.29 -41.35 -16.71
C HIS A 9 -32.78 -40.42 -17.82
N ASN A 10 -32.96 -39.11 -17.67
CA ASN A 10 -32.57 -38.13 -18.69
C ASN A 10 -31.04 -37.91 -18.74
N PRO A 11 -30.31 -38.46 -19.73
CA PRO A 11 -28.84 -38.43 -19.78
C PRO A 11 -28.28 -37.03 -20.09
N LYS A 12 -29.12 -36.13 -20.63
CA LYS A 12 -28.73 -34.74 -20.93
C LYS A 12 -28.57 -33.90 -19.65
N LYS A 13 -29.36 -34.19 -18.59
CA LYS A 13 -29.28 -33.47 -17.31
C LYS A 13 -28.00 -33.84 -16.53
N ASN A 14 -27.59 -35.11 -16.57
CA ASN A 14 -26.36 -35.60 -15.91
C ASN A 14 -25.08 -35.16 -16.64
N LYS A 15 -25.06 -35.16 -17.99
CA LYS A 15 -23.93 -34.61 -18.76
C LYS A 15 -23.73 -33.10 -18.53
N LYS A 16 -24.80 -32.33 -18.33
CA LYS A 16 -24.72 -30.90 -18.03
C LYS A 16 -24.21 -30.64 -16.60
N LYS A 17 -24.74 -31.35 -15.59
CA LYS A 17 -24.24 -31.30 -14.19
C LYS A 17 -22.77 -31.70 -14.06
N SER A 18 -22.33 -32.74 -14.78
CA SER A 18 -20.94 -33.19 -14.77
C SER A 18 -19.98 -32.17 -15.40
N LYS A 19 -20.39 -31.53 -16.51
CA LYS A 19 -19.64 -30.42 -17.12
C LYS A 19 -19.57 -29.21 -16.19
N ASP A 20 -20.67 -28.81 -15.57
CA ASP A 20 -20.71 -27.68 -14.63
C ASP A 20 -19.86 -27.95 -13.38
N ALA A 21 -19.90 -29.17 -12.82
CA ALA A 21 -19.06 -29.57 -11.69
C ALA A 21 -17.58 -29.63 -12.05
N SER A 22 -17.22 -30.12 -13.25
CA SER A 22 -15.85 -30.10 -13.76
C SER A 22 -15.35 -28.67 -14.00
N LEU A 23 -16.21 -27.78 -14.49
CA LEU A 23 -15.90 -26.37 -14.74
C LEU A 23 -15.72 -25.62 -13.41
N ILE A 24 -16.58 -25.87 -12.41
CA ILE A 24 -16.43 -25.35 -11.05
C ILE A 24 -15.17 -25.91 -10.39
N GLY A 25 -14.85 -27.19 -10.58
CA GLY A 25 -13.62 -27.82 -10.09
C GLY A 25 -12.36 -27.17 -10.68
N VAL A 26 -12.30 -27.02 -12.01
CA VAL A 26 -11.20 -26.36 -12.72
C VAL A 26 -11.07 -24.89 -12.33
N LEU A 27 -12.19 -24.15 -12.22
CA LEU A 27 -12.18 -22.77 -11.78
C LEU A 27 -11.71 -22.63 -10.33
N SER A 28 -12.15 -23.52 -9.43
CA SER A 28 -11.73 -23.52 -8.02
C SER A 28 -10.24 -23.85 -7.86
N ALA A 29 -9.71 -24.81 -8.64
CA ALA A 29 -8.30 -25.16 -8.65
C ALA A 29 -7.43 -24.04 -9.24
N SER A 30 -7.91 -23.40 -10.31
CA SER A 30 -7.27 -22.23 -10.91
C SER A 30 -7.26 -21.04 -9.96
N PHE A 31 -8.38 -20.78 -9.29
CA PHE A 31 -8.49 -19.72 -8.28
C PHE A 31 -7.60 -20.00 -7.09
N ARG A 32 -7.57 -21.24 -6.58
CA ARG A 32 -6.66 -21.67 -5.52
C ARG A 32 -5.20 -21.52 -5.94
N SER A 33 -4.82 -21.88 -7.17
CA SER A 33 -3.46 -21.69 -7.71
C SER A 33 -3.09 -20.21 -7.83
N ILE A 34 -4.01 -19.36 -8.31
CA ILE A 34 -3.81 -17.91 -8.39
C ILE A 34 -3.66 -17.31 -6.99
N VAL A 35 -4.54 -17.66 -6.06
CA VAL A 35 -4.45 -17.22 -4.66
C VAL A 35 -3.13 -17.68 -4.06
N HIS A 36 -2.75 -18.95 -4.22
CA HIS A 36 -1.45 -19.43 -3.74
C HIS A 36 -0.27 -18.73 -4.39
N ARG A 37 -0.31 -18.42 -5.69
CA ARG A 37 0.75 -17.66 -6.37
C ARG A 37 0.82 -16.22 -5.88
N LEU A 38 -0.32 -15.57 -5.67
CA LEU A 38 -0.41 -14.21 -5.11
C LEU A 38 0.05 -14.17 -3.65
N THR A 39 -0.40 -15.13 -2.84
CA THR A 39 0.02 -15.32 -1.45
C THR A 39 1.50 -15.65 -1.38
N SER A 40 2.01 -16.57 -2.20
CA SER A 40 3.44 -16.89 -2.27
C SER A 40 4.26 -15.68 -2.71
N PHE A 41 3.80 -14.92 -3.70
CA PHE A 41 4.44 -13.68 -4.13
C PHE A 41 4.42 -12.59 -3.04
N TYR A 42 3.35 -12.52 -2.25
CA TYR A 42 3.22 -11.62 -1.11
C TYR A 42 4.15 -12.04 0.04
N LEU A 43 4.23 -13.33 0.36
CA LEU A 43 5.06 -13.91 1.42
C LEU A 43 6.55 -13.99 1.06
N ARG A 44 6.90 -14.07 -0.23
CA ARG A 44 8.30 -14.14 -0.70
C ARG A 44 9.00 -12.78 -0.67
N ASN A 45 8.25 -11.68 -0.82
CA ASN A 45 8.80 -10.33 -0.92
C ASN A 45 8.50 -9.51 0.35
N PRO A 46 9.33 -9.63 1.40
CA PRO A 46 9.11 -8.93 2.67
C PRO A 46 9.19 -7.40 2.50
N LEU A 47 9.79 -6.92 1.40
CA LEU A 47 9.86 -5.52 0.99
C LEU A 47 8.50 -4.80 0.97
N LYS A 48 7.40 -5.53 0.70
CA LYS A 48 6.06 -4.94 0.72
C LYS A 48 5.57 -4.63 2.13
N LEU A 49 6.07 -5.35 3.13
CA LEU A 49 5.66 -5.20 4.51
C LEU A 49 6.48 -4.16 5.28
N PHE A 50 7.60 -3.66 4.74
CA PHE A 50 8.39 -2.63 5.41
C PHE A 50 7.94 -1.20 5.08
N ARG A 51 6.81 -1.01 4.39
CA ARG A 51 6.27 0.32 4.12
C ARG A 51 4.80 0.40 4.50
N PRO A 52 4.34 1.53 5.04
CA PRO A 52 2.91 1.74 5.26
C PRO A 52 2.11 1.65 3.95
N PRO A 53 0.83 1.23 4.04
CA PRO A 53 -0.06 1.31 2.90
C PRO A 53 -0.23 2.77 2.46
N LYS A 54 -0.20 3.01 1.15
CA LYS A 54 -0.37 4.35 0.57
C LYS A 54 -1.82 4.84 0.72
N PHE A 55 -2.78 3.94 0.58
CA PHE A 55 -4.22 4.20 0.70
C PHE A 55 -4.82 3.44 1.87
N ASP A 56 -5.57 4.09 2.74
CA ASP A 56 -6.20 3.41 3.87
C ASP A 56 -7.48 2.67 3.43
N TYR A 57 -7.44 1.34 3.50
CA TYR A 57 -8.52 0.47 3.03
C TYR A 57 -9.79 0.52 3.88
N LEU A 58 -9.73 1.05 5.11
CA LEU A 58 -10.90 1.27 5.95
C LEU A 58 -11.30 2.74 6.03
N TYR A 59 -10.62 3.66 5.31
CA TYR A 59 -10.92 5.09 5.38
C TYR A 59 -12.41 5.40 5.19
N TYR A 60 -12.98 4.93 4.09
CA TYR A 60 -14.39 5.15 3.77
C TYR A 60 -15.34 4.49 4.78
N VAL A 61 -14.98 3.30 5.26
CA VAL A 61 -15.78 2.57 6.26
C VAL A 61 -15.76 3.30 7.60
N ARG A 62 -14.60 3.78 8.04
CA ARG A 62 -14.45 4.59 9.26
C ARG A 62 -15.22 5.90 9.15
N LEU A 63 -15.20 6.55 7.99
CA LEU A 63 -16.00 7.76 7.76
C LEU A 63 -17.50 7.49 7.89
N MET A 64 -18.00 6.38 7.35
CA MET A 64 -19.40 5.99 7.48
C MET A 64 -19.76 5.69 8.95
N GLU A 65 -18.96 4.86 9.61
CA GLU A 65 -19.23 4.43 10.99
C GLU A 65 -19.06 5.56 12.00
N ASN A 66 -18.06 6.44 11.85
CA ASN A 66 -17.86 7.55 12.77
C ASN A 66 -18.99 8.57 12.69
N ASN A 67 -19.55 8.81 11.50
CA ASN A 67 -20.71 9.69 11.37
C ASN A 67 -22.00 9.05 11.88
N ALA A 68 -22.16 7.73 11.72
CA ALA A 68 -23.26 6.99 12.34
C ALA A 68 -23.13 6.96 13.87
N ALA A 69 -21.91 6.86 14.39
CA ALA A 69 -21.61 6.86 15.82
C ALA A 69 -21.74 8.25 16.46
N ASN A 70 -21.41 9.33 15.75
CA ASN A 70 -21.59 10.71 16.23
C ASN A 70 -23.08 11.09 16.41
N LYS A 71 -24.02 10.35 15.82
CA LYS A 71 -25.46 10.47 16.12
C LYS A 71 -25.89 9.75 17.40
N ILE A 72 -25.04 8.88 17.95
CA ILE A 72 -25.37 7.93 19.02
C ILE A 72 -24.51 8.17 20.28
N ALA A 73 -23.30 8.74 20.14
CA ALA A 73 -22.37 8.96 21.25
C ALA A 73 -22.32 10.45 21.66
N PRO A 74 -22.59 10.80 22.92
CA PRO A 74 -22.37 12.16 23.42
C PRO A 74 -20.88 12.49 23.36
N ALA A 75 -20.56 13.76 23.06
CA ALA A 75 -19.20 14.27 23.10
C ALA A 75 -18.55 13.87 24.45
N LEU A 76 -17.41 13.19 24.36
CA LEU A 76 -16.70 12.60 25.49
C LEU A 76 -16.45 13.69 26.54
N SER A 77 -17.27 13.70 27.60
CA SER A 77 -17.11 14.63 28.72
C SER A 77 -15.75 14.40 29.37
N PHE A 78 -15.09 15.47 29.81
CA PHE A 78 -13.78 15.46 30.49
C PHE A 78 -13.73 14.61 31.79
N LYS A 79 -14.82 13.91 32.14
CA LYS A 79 -15.02 13.05 33.30
C LYS A 79 -15.13 11.55 32.96
N ALA A 80 -14.75 11.12 31.76
CA ALA A 80 -14.83 9.72 31.35
C ALA A 80 -13.84 8.85 32.14
N SER A 81 -14.30 7.70 32.64
CA SER A 81 -13.46 6.76 33.38
C SER A 81 -12.40 6.12 32.46
N PRO A 82 -11.26 5.62 32.99
CA PRO A 82 -10.24 4.95 32.18
C PRO A 82 -10.80 3.80 31.33
N PHE A 83 -11.81 3.08 31.83
CA PHE A 83 -12.49 1.99 31.13
C PHE A 83 -13.37 2.48 29.96
N GLN A 84 -14.02 3.64 30.12
CA GLN A 84 -14.78 4.26 29.01
C GLN A 84 -13.82 4.75 27.93
N TYR A 85 -12.66 5.27 28.31
CA TYR A 85 -11.63 5.68 27.37
C TYR A 85 -11.05 4.51 26.57
N THR A 86 -10.70 3.40 27.23
CA THR A 86 -10.18 2.20 26.56
C THR A 86 -11.23 1.54 25.67
N SER A 87 -12.48 1.45 26.11
CA SER A 87 -13.57 0.92 25.27
C SER A 87 -13.83 1.80 24.04
N HIS A 88 -13.77 3.13 24.15
CA HIS A 88 -13.86 4.03 23.00
C HIS A 88 -12.71 3.84 22.00
N ILE A 89 -11.49 3.59 22.49
CA ILE A 89 -10.34 3.27 21.61
C ILE A 89 -10.56 1.93 20.90
N LEU A 90 -11.00 0.91 21.62
CA LEU A 90 -11.30 -0.41 21.06
C LEU A 90 -12.41 -0.35 20.01
N GLN A 91 -13.43 0.48 20.22
CA GLN A 91 -14.48 0.73 19.23
C GLN A 91 -13.99 1.44 17.97
N LYS A 92 -12.87 2.18 18.04
CA LYS A 92 -12.23 2.82 16.87
C LYS A 92 -11.22 1.91 16.18
N SER A 93 -10.95 0.72 16.72
CA SER A 93 -10.04 -0.24 16.11
C SER A 93 -10.53 -0.69 14.73
N SER A 94 -9.59 -1.01 13.83
CA SER A 94 -9.89 -1.51 12.48
C SER A 94 -10.80 -2.74 12.49
N ILE A 95 -10.60 -3.65 13.45
CA ILE A 95 -11.41 -4.88 13.58
C ILE A 95 -12.84 -4.58 14.03
N ALA A 96 -13.02 -3.67 15.00
CA ALA A 96 -14.34 -3.29 15.48
C ALA A 96 -15.13 -2.51 14.42
N VAL A 97 -14.45 -1.63 13.68
CA VAL A 97 -15.05 -0.91 12.54
C VAL A 97 -15.50 -1.91 11.47
N LEU A 98 -14.64 -2.86 11.11
CA LEU A 98 -14.98 -3.89 10.13
C LEU A 98 -16.16 -4.75 10.57
N TYR A 99 -16.13 -5.23 11.82
CA TYR A 99 -17.20 -6.04 12.40
C TYR A 99 -18.55 -5.32 12.37
N ARG A 100 -18.59 -4.06 12.83
CA ARG A 100 -19.83 -3.25 12.79
C ARG A 100 -20.31 -3.00 11.37
N ALA A 101 -19.41 -2.69 10.46
CA ALA A 101 -19.75 -2.47 9.06
C ALA A 101 -20.38 -3.74 8.46
N LEU A 102 -19.74 -4.90 8.65
CA LEU A 102 -20.24 -6.20 8.16
C LEU A 102 -21.63 -6.53 8.72
N ASN A 103 -21.86 -6.30 10.01
CA ASN A 103 -23.17 -6.54 10.61
C ASN A 103 -24.25 -5.57 10.10
N ARG A 104 -23.89 -4.30 9.83
CA ARG A 104 -24.84 -3.26 9.42
C ARG A 104 -25.19 -3.26 7.94
N HIS A 105 -24.21 -3.49 7.07
CA HIS A 105 -24.41 -3.40 5.61
C HIS A 105 -24.14 -4.72 4.88
N GLY A 106 -23.80 -5.78 5.60
CA GLY A 106 -23.55 -7.10 5.06
C GLY A 106 -22.21 -7.23 4.34
N TRP A 107 -21.98 -8.43 3.79
CA TRP A 107 -20.74 -8.80 3.09
C TRP A 107 -20.44 -8.00 1.82
N LYS A 108 -21.43 -7.27 1.28
CA LYS A 108 -21.27 -6.44 0.06
C LYS A 108 -20.25 -5.30 0.25
N ILE A 109 -19.97 -4.86 1.47
CA ILE A 109 -18.98 -3.82 1.77
C ILE A 109 -17.58 -4.22 1.30
N ILE A 110 -17.20 -5.49 1.45
CA ILE A 110 -15.85 -5.95 1.16
C ILE A 110 -15.50 -5.68 -0.31
N PRO A 111 -16.21 -6.26 -1.31
CA PRO A 111 -15.88 -6.03 -2.72
C PRO A 111 -16.10 -4.58 -3.19
N GLN A 112 -17.02 -3.85 -2.55
CA GLN A 112 -17.44 -2.52 -3.02
C GLN A 112 -16.62 -1.37 -2.44
N ARG A 113 -16.04 -1.52 -1.24
CA ARG A 113 -15.41 -0.42 -0.49
C ARG A 113 -14.02 -0.76 0.03
N ILE A 114 -13.80 -1.98 0.49
CA ILE A 114 -12.50 -2.40 1.07
C ILE A 114 -11.55 -2.88 -0.01
N LEU A 115 -12.08 -3.63 -0.99
CA LEU A 115 -11.30 -4.23 -2.06
C LEU A 115 -10.62 -3.20 -2.99
N PRO A 116 -11.27 -2.10 -3.46
CA PRO A 116 -10.61 -1.15 -4.34
C PRO A 116 -9.32 -0.52 -3.75
N PRO A 117 -9.32 0.03 -2.53
CA PRO A 117 -8.10 0.54 -1.91
C PRO A 117 -7.04 -0.55 -1.66
N LEU A 118 -7.47 -1.76 -1.29
CA LEU A 118 -6.56 -2.89 -1.06
C LEU A 118 -5.84 -3.31 -2.35
N LEU A 119 -6.59 -3.40 -3.46
CA LEU A 119 -6.03 -3.66 -4.78
C LEU A 119 -5.10 -2.54 -5.24
N ALA A 120 -5.48 -1.27 -5.02
CA ALA A 120 -4.63 -0.13 -5.32
C ALA A 120 -3.27 -0.19 -4.60
N ASN A 121 -3.25 -0.50 -3.31
CA ASN A 121 -2.01 -0.67 -2.54
C ASN A 121 -1.18 -1.86 -3.03
N SER A 122 -1.84 -2.97 -3.33
CA SER A 122 -1.19 -4.18 -3.80
C SER A 122 -0.53 -3.93 -5.16
N LEU A 123 -1.25 -3.30 -6.08
CA LEU A 123 -0.79 -2.92 -7.41
C LEU A 123 0.40 -1.95 -7.34
N SER A 124 0.29 -0.89 -6.53
CA SER A 124 1.41 0.03 -6.27
C SER A 124 2.65 -0.72 -5.79
N SER A 125 2.49 -1.71 -4.92
CA SER A 125 3.61 -2.49 -4.39
C SER A 125 4.21 -3.46 -5.40
N VAL A 126 3.37 -4.07 -6.25
CA VAL A 126 3.84 -4.95 -7.33
C VAL A 126 4.68 -4.12 -8.30
N ILE A 127 4.12 -3.03 -8.80
CA ILE A 127 4.74 -2.18 -9.81
C ILE A 127 6.04 -1.58 -9.29
N LEU A 128 6.04 -1.02 -8.08
CA LEU A 128 7.26 -0.49 -7.48
C LEU A 128 8.38 -1.53 -7.47
N TYR A 129 8.06 -2.76 -7.06
CA TYR A 129 9.07 -3.81 -6.96
C TYR A 129 9.49 -4.36 -8.33
N THR A 130 8.56 -4.57 -9.25
CA THR A 130 8.88 -5.05 -10.61
C THR A 130 9.71 -4.02 -11.36
N THR A 131 9.33 -2.75 -11.32
CA THR A 131 10.11 -1.67 -11.92
C THR A 131 11.48 -1.53 -11.27
N TYR A 132 11.58 -1.70 -9.95
CA TYR A 132 12.89 -1.70 -9.27
C TYR A 132 13.78 -2.84 -9.79
N LEU A 133 13.26 -4.07 -9.90
CA LEU A 133 14.03 -5.21 -10.40
C LEU A 133 14.41 -5.06 -11.87
N GLU A 134 13.52 -4.51 -12.70
CA GLU A 134 13.78 -4.25 -14.13
C GLU A 134 14.78 -3.11 -14.35
N ALA A 135 14.79 -2.11 -13.47
CA ALA A 135 15.71 -0.99 -13.53
C ALA A 135 17.11 -1.33 -12.98
N LEU A 136 17.26 -2.44 -12.26
CA LEU A 136 18.58 -2.91 -11.83
C LEU A 136 19.36 -3.48 -13.01
N PRO A 137 20.68 -3.22 -13.11
CA PRO A 137 21.51 -3.81 -14.14
C PRO A 137 21.49 -5.34 -14.07
N SER A 138 21.53 -6.00 -15.23
CA SER A 138 21.53 -7.46 -15.30
C SER A 138 22.76 -8.03 -14.57
N LYS A 139 22.58 -9.11 -13.82
CA LYS A 139 23.70 -9.75 -13.12
C LYS A 139 24.76 -10.28 -14.09
N ASP A 140 24.34 -10.64 -15.30
CA ASP A 140 25.20 -11.10 -16.39
C ASP A 140 26.20 -10.02 -16.81
N TYR A 141 25.83 -8.74 -16.73
CA TYR A 141 26.72 -7.62 -17.00
C TYR A 141 27.94 -7.62 -16.05
N TYR A 142 27.73 -7.82 -14.74
CA TYR A 142 28.84 -7.93 -13.78
C TYR A 142 29.57 -9.26 -13.87
N ALA A 143 28.86 -10.35 -14.18
CA ALA A 143 29.45 -11.66 -14.37
C ALA A 143 30.50 -11.60 -15.48
N ASN A 144 30.20 -10.89 -16.57
CA ASN A 144 31.13 -10.68 -17.69
C ASN A 144 32.32 -9.78 -17.34
N GLN A 145 32.18 -8.84 -16.39
CA GLN A 145 33.31 -8.02 -15.92
C GLN A 145 34.26 -8.78 -14.98
N ILE A 146 33.74 -9.72 -14.20
CA ILE A 146 34.52 -10.51 -13.25
C ILE A 146 35.15 -11.74 -13.95
N SER A 147 34.66 -12.08 -15.14
CA SER A 147 35.15 -13.22 -15.92
C SER A 147 36.47 -12.90 -16.62
N GLN A 148 37.50 -13.69 -16.31
CA GLN A 148 38.69 -13.77 -17.16
C GLN A 148 38.36 -14.53 -18.45
N PRO A 149 38.94 -14.17 -19.61
CA PRO A 149 38.71 -14.89 -20.85
C PRO A 149 39.08 -16.38 -20.68
N GLY A 150 38.11 -17.27 -20.91
CA GLY A 150 38.31 -18.73 -20.93
C GLY A 150 37.94 -19.52 -19.67
N LYS A 151 37.40 -18.92 -18.61
CA LYS A 151 36.89 -19.65 -17.42
C LYS A 151 35.37 -19.57 -17.32
N SER A 152 34.71 -20.72 -17.16
CA SER A 152 33.27 -20.78 -16.88
C SER A 152 32.95 -20.21 -15.50
N ILE A 153 31.87 -19.44 -15.42
CA ILE A 153 31.41 -18.77 -14.21
C ILE A 153 30.70 -19.79 -13.32
N GLN A 154 31.21 -20.02 -12.11
CA GLN A 154 30.48 -20.82 -11.12
C GLN A 154 29.18 -20.12 -10.72
N PRO A 155 28.03 -20.83 -10.64
CA PRO A 155 26.73 -20.23 -10.32
C PRO A 155 26.70 -19.55 -8.93
N ASN A 156 27.51 -20.03 -7.99
CA ASN A 156 27.66 -19.43 -6.65
C ASN A 156 28.31 -18.03 -6.68
N THR A 157 29.12 -17.73 -7.69
CA THR A 157 29.77 -16.42 -7.84
C THR A 157 28.77 -15.37 -8.32
N LEU A 158 27.84 -15.73 -9.21
CA LEU A 158 26.76 -14.85 -9.69
C LEU A 158 25.78 -14.46 -8.57
N ALA A 159 25.56 -15.36 -7.61
CA ALA A 159 24.70 -15.10 -6.46
C ALA A 159 25.29 -14.03 -5.50
N ASN A 160 26.61 -13.90 -5.45
CA ASN A 160 27.34 -13.01 -4.53
C ASN A 160 27.70 -11.64 -5.13
N VAL A 161 27.35 -11.38 -6.40
CA VAL A 161 27.54 -10.06 -7.01
C VAL A 161 26.72 -9.02 -6.27
N LYS A 162 27.39 -7.97 -5.79
CA LYS A 162 26.78 -6.86 -5.07
C LYS A 162 26.48 -5.72 -6.04
N TYR A 163 25.27 -5.19 -5.98
CA TYR A 163 24.91 -3.98 -6.71
C TYR A 163 25.61 -2.76 -6.09
N SER A 164 26.03 -1.82 -6.93
CA SER A 164 26.51 -0.52 -6.46
C SER A 164 25.38 0.27 -5.83
N MET A 165 25.70 1.07 -4.82
CA MET A 165 24.73 1.94 -4.14
C MET A 165 24.08 2.92 -5.13
N SER A 166 24.83 3.43 -6.11
CA SER A 166 24.30 4.37 -7.11
C SER A 166 23.25 3.72 -8.01
N GLU A 167 23.47 2.48 -8.42
CA GLU A 167 22.57 1.72 -9.30
C GLU A 167 21.28 1.37 -8.58
N VAL A 168 21.39 0.92 -7.32
CA VAL A 168 20.23 0.68 -6.44
C VAL A 168 19.43 1.97 -6.24
N TRP A 169 20.13 3.10 -6.04
CA TRP A 169 19.49 4.38 -5.84
C TRP A 169 18.78 4.88 -7.11
N GLN A 170 19.40 4.75 -8.28
CA GLN A 170 18.79 5.08 -9.57
C GLN A 170 17.59 4.18 -9.88
N ALA A 171 17.72 2.87 -9.68
CA ALA A 171 16.63 1.92 -9.84
C ALA A 171 15.46 2.25 -8.89
N GLY A 172 15.76 2.58 -7.63
CA GLY A 172 14.76 3.02 -6.66
C GLY A 172 14.08 4.35 -7.05
N PHE A 173 14.84 5.29 -7.62
CA PHE A 173 14.33 6.57 -8.11
C PHE A 173 13.36 6.38 -9.27
N ILE A 174 13.73 5.54 -10.26
CA ILE A 174 12.90 5.18 -11.42
C ILE A 174 11.63 4.47 -10.96
N ALA A 175 11.77 3.47 -10.08
CA ALA A 175 10.65 2.74 -9.53
C ALA A 175 9.66 3.67 -8.80
N GLY A 176 10.17 4.61 -8.00
CA GLY A 176 9.34 5.63 -7.35
C GLY A 176 8.66 6.57 -8.36
N ALA A 177 9.33 6.93 -9.44
CA ALA A 177 8.76 7.78 -10.49
C ALA A 177 7.60 7.09 -11.20
N VAL A 178 7.79 5.84 -11.62
CA VAL A 178 6.75 5.01 -12.25
C VAL A 178 5.58 4.80 -11.30
N GLN A 179 5.85 4.52 -10.02
CA GLN A 179 4.80 4.38 -9.02
C GLN A 179 3.98 5.67 -8.86
N SER A 180 4.63 6.85 -8.86
CA SER A 180 3.95 8.14 -8.72
C SER A 180 3.00 8.43 -9.88
N ILE A 181 3.40 8.10 -11.12
CA ILE A 181 2.55 8.27 -12.31
C ILE A 181 1.28 7.45 -12.16
N LEU A 182 1.41 6.21 -11.72
CA LEU A 182 0.30 5.28 -11.58
C LEU A 182 -0.57 5.57 -10.36
N SER A 183 0.01 6.14 -9.31
CA SER A 183 -0.75 6.57 -8.14
C SER A 183 -1.42 7.93 -8.33
N ALA A 184 -0.99 8.75 -9.29
CA ALA A 184 -1.53 10.10 -9.49
C ALA A 184 -3.07 10.16 -9.62
N PRO A 185 -3.74 9.25 -10.35
CA PRO A 185 -5.20 9.21 -10.41
C PRO A 185 -5.80 8.94 -9.02
N LEU A 186 -5.25 7.97 -8.29
CA LEU A 186 -5.73 7.58 -6.97
C LEU A 186 -5.49 8.69 -5.93
N ASP A 187 -4.29 9.25 -5.91
CA ASP A 187 -3.93 10.39 -5.07
C ASP A 187 -4.91 11.54 -5.29
N SER A 188 -5.26 11.83 -6.54
CA SER A 188 -6.22 12.87 -6.90
C SER A 188 -7.64 12.59 -6.39
N ILE A 189 -8.11 11.33 -6.44
CA ILE A 189 -9.42 10.95 -5.88
C ILE A 189 -9.42 11.15 -4.36
N TYR A 190 -8.43 10.60 -3.65
CA TYR A 190 -8.42 10.64 -2.18
C TYR A 190 -8.32 12.05 -1.62
N THR A 191 -7.54 12.89 -2.31
CA THR A 191 -7.25 14.25 -1.86
C THR A 191 -8.38 15.23 -2.16
N ARG A 192 -9.20 14.94 -3.19
CA ARG A 192 -10.34 15.78 -3.58
C ARG A 192 -11.71 15.19 -3.22
N SER A 193 -11.75 13.96 -2.69
CA SER A 193 -13.01 13.38 -2.22
C SER A 193 -13.44 14.04 -0.90
N SER A 194 -14.47 14.88 -0.97
CA SER A 194 -15.03 15.52 0.22
C SER A 194 -15.79 14.51 1.08
N THR A 195 -15.70 14.67 2.40
CA THR A 195 -16.50 13.89 3.36
C THR A 195 -18.00 13.98 3.06
N SER A 196 -18.45 15.11 2.52
CA SER A 196 -19.84 15.36 2.13
C SER A 196 -20.28 14.53 0.91
N GLU A 197 -19.39 14.32 -0.06
CA GLU A 197 -19.66 13.51 -1.25
C GLU A 197 -19.65 12.02 -0.93
N ILE A 198 -18.71 11.60 -0.08
CA ILE A 198 -18.67 10.25 0.48
C ILE A 198 -19.95 9.98 1.29
N MET A 199 -20.49 10.99 1.97
CA MET A 199 -21.77 10.89 2.67
C MET A 199 -22.97 10.75 1.71
N ARG A 200 -22.98 11.48 0.59
CA ARG A 200 -24.00 11.30 -0.47
C ARG A 200 -23.96 9.89 -1.04
N LEU A 201 -22.77 9.33 -1.24
CA LEU A 201 -22.55 7.94 -1.65
C LEU A 201 -23.12 6.94 -0.63
N HIS A 202 -23.05 7.27 0.66
CA HIS A 202 -23.61 6.41 1.72
C HIS A 202 -25.13 6.46 1.79
N LYS A 203 -25.74 7.64 1.63
CA LYS A 203 -27.19 7.82 1.72
C LYS A 203 -27.96 7.15 0.57
N ASN A 204 -27.34 6.91 -0.58
CA ASN A 204 -27.99 6.31 -1.74
C ASN A 204 -27.52 4.86 -1.99
N PRO A 205 -28.33 3.83 -1.68
CA PRO A 205 -27.91 2.42 -1.78
C PRO A 205 -27.62 1.94 -3.21
N SER A 206 -28.05 2.67 -4.24
CA SER A 206 -27.72 2.39 -5.65
C SER A 206 -26.28 2.77 -6.04
N HIS A 207 -25.56 3.53 -5.19
CA HIS A 207 -24.20 4.02 -5.45
C HIS A 207 -23.15 3.44 -4.49
N LEU A 208 -23.39 2.28 -3.87
CA LEU A 208 -22.49 1.71 -2.86
C LEU A 208 -21.06 1.39 -3.35
N SER A 209 -20.86 1.34 -4.67
CA SER A 209 -19.59 0.95 -5.29
C SER A 209 -18.59 2.11 -5.36
N LEU A 210 -17.51 1.99 -4.60
CA LEU A 210 -16.38 2.92 -4.67
C LEU A 210 -15.71 2.90 -6.05
N TRP A 211 -15.84 1.79 -6.80
CA TRP A 211 -15.37 1.69 -8.18
C TRP A 211 -16.01 2.72 -9.10
N LYS A 212 -17.35 2.78 -9.09
CA LYS A 212 -18.10 3.72 -9.93
C LYS A 212 -17.84 5.16 -9.50
N PHE A 213 -17.78 5.40 -8.19
CA PHE A 213 -17.42 6.70 -7.64
C PHE A 213 -16.04 7.15 -8.11
N GLY A 214 -15.01 6.31 -7.96
CA GLY A 214 -13.65 6.63 -8.35
C GLY A 214 -13.55 6.97 -9.84
N PHE A 215 -14.19 6.17 -10.71
CA PHE A 215 -14.19 6.44 -12.15
C PHE A 215 -14.89 7.77 -12.51
N LEU A 216 -16.06 8.03 -11.93
CA LEU A 216 -16.77 9.28 -12.15
C LEU A 216 -15.98 10.49 -11.63
N LYS A 217 -15.33 10.34 -10.48
CA LYS A 217 -14.46 11.39 -9.92
C LYS A 217 -13.22 11.65 -10.76
N LEU A 218 -12.59 10.62 -11.31
CA LEU A 218 -11.48 10.81 -12.25
C LEU A 218 -11.92 11.59 -13.50
N LYS A 219 -13.13 11.29 -14.02
CA LYS A 219 -13.69 12.01 -15.15
C LYS A 219 -14.01 13.47 -14.79
N GLU A 220 -14.47 13.73 -13.58
CA GLU A 220 -14.75 15.08 -13.07
C GLU A 220 -13.47 15.92 -12.87
N ILE A 221 -12.42 15.33 -12.29
CA ILE A 221 -11.13 16.00 -12.05
C ILE A 221 -10.43 16.31 -13.39
N GLY A 222 -10.54 15.39 -14.36
CA GLY A 222 -9.89 15.51 -15.66
C GLY A 222 -8.36 15.36 -15.61
N PHE A 223 -7.74 15.30 -16.79
CA PHE A 223 -6.30 15.11 -16.93
C PHE A 223 -5.47 16.23 -16.24
N PRO A 224 -5.79 17.53 -16.40
CA PRO A 224 -5.03 18.59 -15.77
C PRO A 224 -5.08 18.54 -14.24
N GLY A 225 -6.22 18.19 -13.66
CA GLY A 225 -6.35 18.06 -12.20
C GLY A 225 -5.52 16.91 -11.63
N ILE A 226 -5.36 15.82 -12.39
CA ILE A 226 -4.56 14.66 -12.00
C ILE A 226 -3.06 15.00 -11.99
N PHE A 227 -2.54 15.62 -13.05
CA PHE A 227 -1.10 15.80 -13.21
C PHE A 227 -0.56 17.17 -12.80
N TYR A 228 -1.39 18.22 -12.74
CA TYR A 228 -0.90 19.54 -12.33
C TYR A 228 -1.23 19.89 -10.87
N GLY A 229 -2.24 19.25 -10.26
CA GLY A 229 -2.69 19.60 -8.90
C GLY A 229 -1.98 18.92 -7.73
N GLY A 230 -0.83 18.29 -7.92
CA GLY A 230 -0.11 17.66 -6.79
C GLY A 230 0.93 16.61 -7.19
N PHE A 231 0.93 16.19 -8.46
CA PHE A 231 1.78 15.14 -8.97
C PHE A 231 3.28 15.43 -8.80
N THR A 232 3.73 16.68 -8.96
CA THR A 232 5.17 17.00 -8.83
C THR A 232 5.69 16.72 -7.42
N LEU A 233 4.89 17.03 -6.40
CA LEU A 233 5.22 16.69 -5.01
C LEU A 233 5.13 15.18 -4.76
N SER A 234 4.14 14.49 -5.32
CA SER A 234 4.09 13.01 -5.28
C SER A 234 5.31 12.38 -5.95
N LEU A 235 5.73 12.90 -7.11
CA LEU A 235 6.85 12.41 -7.88
C LEU A 235 8.14 12.56 -7.09
N LEU A 236 8.40 13.78 -6.57
CA LEU A 236 9.57 14.04 -5.75
C LEU A 236 9.59 13.17 -4.48
N LYS A 237 8.44 13.05 -3.81
CA LYS A 237 8.27 12.24 -2.59
C LYS A 237 8.55 10.76 -2.83
N ASP A 238 7.91 10.19 -3.84
CA ASP A 238 8.01 8.76 -4.12
C ASP A 238 9.40 8.44 -4.68
N SER A 239 9.92 9.20 -5.66
CA SER A 239 11.25 8.98 -6.22
C SER A 239 12.37 9.05 -5.17
N ILE A 240 12.46 10.15 -4.40
CA ILE A 240 13.50 10.28 -3.37
C ILE A 240 13.29 9.27 -2.24
N GLY A 241 12.03 9.09 -1.81
CA GLY A 241 11.69 8.14 -0.75
C GLY A 241 12.12 6.72 -1.08
N PHE A 242 11.78 6.22 -2.28
CA PHE A 242 12.12 4.86 -2.67
C PHE A 242 13.59 4.70 -3.05
N ALA A 243 14.23 5.72 -3.63
CA ALA A 243 15.67 5.71 -3.85
C ALA A 243 16.45 5.56 -2.52
N SER A 244 16.10 6.35 -1.50
CA SER A 244 16.68 6.23 -0.16
C SER A 244 16.36 4.89 0.50
N TYR A 245 15.10 4.42 0.39
CA TYR A 245 14.67 3.15 0.96
C TYR A 245 15.44 1.96 0.40
N PHE A 246 15.48 1.79 -0.92
CA PHE A 246 16.17 0.67 -1.56
C PHE A 246 17.68 0.76 -1.34
N GLY A 247 18.26 1.97 -1.43
CA GLY A 247 19.67 2.19 -1.16
C GLY A 247 20.08 1.76 0.25
N VAL A 248 19.37 2.25 1.27
CA VAL A 248 19.67 1.88 2.67
C VAL A 248 19.38 0.40 2.93
N PHE A 249 18.31 -0.14 2.34
CA PHE A 249 17.97 -1.55 2.47
C PHE A 249 19.10 -2.46 1.94
N GLU A 250 19.57 -2.25 0.70
CA GLU A 250 20.65 -3.07 0.13
C GLU A 250 22.00 -2.81 0.82
N TYR A 251 22.29 -1.57 1.25
CA TYR A 251 23.49 -1.28 2.04
C TYR A 251 23.52 -2.07 3.36
N LEU A 252 22.43 -2.03 4.12
CA LEU A 252 22.32 -2.70 5.42
C LEU A 252 22.24 -4.21 5.30
N LYS A 253 21.53 -4.70 4.28
CA LYS A 253 21.47 -6.12 3.95
C LYS A 253 22.86 -6.69 3.64
N ASN A 254 23.78 -5.89 3.13
CA ASN A 254 25.16 -6.32 2.85
C ASN A 254 26.17 -5.91 3.95
N SER A 255 25.72 -5.25 5.02
CA SER A 255 26.58 -4.72 6.08
C SER A 255 26.96 -5.79 7.11
N SER A 256 28.25 -5.84 7.44
CA SER A 256 28.80 -6.70 8.50
C SER A 256 28.23 -6.39 9.88
N ASN A 257 27.84 -5.14 10.15
CA ASN A 257 27.26 -4.74 11.43
C ASN A 257 25.87 -5.34 11.64
N VAL A 258 25.05 -5.37 10.60
CA VAL A 258 23.72 -6.02 10.66
C VAL A 258 23.89 -7.53 10.72
N HIS A 259 24.89 -8.08 10.03
CA HIS A 259 25.25 -9.49 10.15
C HIS A 259 25.61 -9.86 11.60
N ALA A 260 26.44 -9.05 12.27
CA ALA A 260 26.85 -9.25 13.67
C ALA A 260 25.71 -9.03 14.68
N LEU A 261 24.80 -8.08 14.41
CA LEU A 261 23.61 -7.90 15.24
C LEU A 261 22.64 -9.09 15.08
N SER A 262 22.49 -9.57 13.85
CA SER A 262 21.64 -10.71 13.55
C SER A 262 22.16 -12.01 14.16
N THR A 263 23.49 -12.23 14.21
CA THR A 263 24.07 -13.40 14.90
C THR A 263 23.84 -13.36 16.41
N ARG A 264 23.77 -12.16 17.01
CA ARG A 264 23.41 -12.01 18.44
C ARG A 264 21.94 -12.29 18.72
N LEU A 265 21.06 -12.11 17.74
CA LEU A 265 19.62 -12.33 17.89
C LEU A 265 19.23 -13.80 17.68
N SER A 266 19.98 -14.57 16.88
CA SER A 266 19.68 -15.97 16.62
C SER A 266 20.89 -16.79 16.18
N ASN A 267 21.07 -17.95 16.80
CA ASN A 267 22.13 -18.91 16.49
C ASN A 267 21.83 -19.79 15.26
N ASN A 268 20.57 -19.80 14.78
CA ASN A 268 20.16 -20.61 13.63
C ASN A 268 20.42 -19.89 12.30
N HIS A 269 21.21 -20.50 11.40
CA HIS A 269 21.61 -19.88 10.12
C HIS A 269 20.43 -19.42 9.24
N LYS A 270 19.29 -20.12 9.27
CA LYS A 270 18.07 -19.72 8.54
C LYS A 270 17.41 -18.49 9.17
N ILE A 271 17.26 -18.49 10.50
CA ILE A 271 16.66 -17.39 11.27
C ILE A 271 17.53 -16.15 11.18
N HIS A 272 18.86 -16.30 11.18
CA HIS A 272 19.83 -15.22 10.98
C HIS A 272 19.59 -14.41 9.69
N LYS A 273 19.39 -15.08 8.56
CA LYS A 273 19.14 -14.37 7.28
C LYS A 273 17.83 -13.60 7.31
N VAL A 274 16.82 -14.13 8.00
CA VAL A 274 15.52 -13.48 8.17
C VAL A 274 15.64 -12.27 9.09
N SER A 275 16.29 -12.39 10.25
CA SER A 275 16.51 -11.28 11.19
C SER A 275 17.37 -10.17 10.58
N GLN A 276 18.38 -10.50 9.78
CA GLN A 276 19.18 -9.51 9.04
C GLN A 276 18.31 -8.71 8.05
N THR A 277 17.48 -9.40 7.27
CA THR A 277 16.56 -8.76 6.32
C THR A 277 15.53 -7.89 7.05
N PHE A 278 15.07 -8.35 8.22
CA PHE A 278 14.11 -7.64 9.05
C PHE A 278 14.68 -6.34 9.63
N VAL A 279 15.87 -6.39 10.22
CA VAL A 279 16.55 -5.19 10.76
C VAL A 279 16.83 -4.19 9.63
N ALA A 280 17.36 -4.65 8.50
CA ALA A 280 17.59 -3.80 7.33
C ALA A 280 16.29 -3.15 6.85
N GLY A 281 15.18 -3.90 6.84
CA GLY A 281 13.86 -3.41 6.47
C GLY A 281 13.30 -2.35 7.42
N ILE A 282 13.43 -2.52 8.74
CA ILE A 282 12.98 -1.50 9.72
C ILE A 282 13.77 -0.20 9.56
N VAL A 283 15.09 -0.28 9.43
CA VAL A 283 15.93 0.92 9.26
C VAL A 283 15.65 1.59 7.92
N ALA A 284 15.49 0.82 6.85
CA ALA A 284 15.08 1.36 5.55
C ALA A 284 13.70 2.02 5.62
N ALA A 285 12.73 1.44 6.34
CA ALA A 285 11.41 2.02 6.57
C ALA A 285 11.49 3.36 7.33
N PHE A 286 12.38 3.45 8.32
CA PHE A 286 12.63 4.70 9.02
C PHE A 286 13.23 5.77 8.09
N VAL A 287 14.21 5.40 7.25
CA VAL A 287 14.79 6.31 6.25
C VAL A 287 13.74 6.75 5.22
N LEU A 288 12.86 5.84 4.79
CA LEU A 288 11.73 6.17 3.93
C LEU A 288 10.85 7.26 4.57
N GLN A 289 10.51 7.12 5.86
CA GLN A 289 9.75 8.13 6.59
C GLN A 289 10.52 9.45 6.72
N LEU A 290 11.82 9.38 6.99
CA LEU A 290 12.67 10.55 7.09
C LEU A 290 12.67 11.36 5.78
N SER A 291 12.76 10.68 4.64
CA SER A 291 12.72 11.30 3.31
C SER A 291 11.33 11.83 2.94
N GLN A 292 10.28 11.06 3.19
CA GLN A 292 8.93 11.38 2.70
C GLN A 292 8.16 12.37 3.59
N TYR A 293 8.35 12.34 4.90
CA TYR A 293 7.59 13.15 5.85
C TYR A 293 7.55 14.66 5.54
N PRO A 294 8.68 15.35 5.28
CA PRO A 294 8.63 16.79 4.98
C PRO A 294 7.84 17.09 3.70
N ILE A 295 8.00 16.25 2.66
CA ILE A 295 7.31 16.45 1.38
C ILE A 295 5.82 16.15 1.53
N ASP A 296 5.46 15.09 2.26
CA ASP A 296 4.07 14.73 2.55
C ASP A 296 3.34 15.84 3.33
N LYS A 297 4.05 16.51 4.25
CA LYS A 297 3.52 17.66 4.99
C LYS A 297 3.25 18.87 4.08
N ILE A 298 4.18 19.20 3.18
CA ILE A 298 4.00 20.26 2.18
C ILE A 298 2.84 19.90 1.24
N GLN A 299 2.81 18.66 0.78
CA GLN A 299 1.77 18.15 -0.12
C GLN A 299 0.38 18.28 0.48
N LYS A 300 0.18 17.92 1.76
CA LYS A 300 -1.11 18.09 2.44
C LYS A 300 -1.59 19.54 2.46
N ILE A 301 -0.69 20.49 2.69
CA ILE A 301 -1.04 21.92 2.72
C ILE A 301 -1.37 22.40 1.31
N HIS A 302 -0.57 22.03 0.32
CA HIS A 302 -0.82 22.37 -1.08
C HIS A 302 -2.19 21.87 -1.55
N LEU A 303 -2.49 20.61 -1.27
CA LEU A 303 -3.76 19.98 -1.65
C LEU A 303 -4.95 20.60 -0.92
N SER A 304 -4.81 20.93 0.37
CA SER A 304 -5.85 21.64 1.12
C SER A 304 -6.12 23.03 0.54
N GLN A 305 -5.08 23.74 0.09
CA GLN A 305 -5.24 25.04 -0.58
C GLN A 305 -5.93 24.90 -1.95
N LEU A 306 -5.61 23.85 -2.71
CA LEU A 306 -6.30 23.54 -3.95
C LEU A 306 -7.77 23.22 -3.73
N GLU A 307 -8.09 22.43 -2.69
CA GLU A 307 -9.48 22.13 -2.33
C GLU A 307 -10.28 23.41 -1.99
N ILE A 308 -9.69 24.33 -1.21
CA ILE A 308 -10.32 25.62 -0.90
C ILE A 308 -10.58 26.42 -2.17
N GLN A 309 -9.61 26.47 -3.09
CA GLN A 309 -9.79 27.14 -4.37
C GLN A 309 -10.92 26.49 -5.17
N ASP A 310 -10.94 25.17 -5.30
CA ASP A 310 -11.98 24.46 -6.05
C ASP A 310 -13.37 24.76 -5.46
N TYR A 311 -13.54 24.75 -4.13
CA TYR A 311 -14.80 25.15 -3.49
C TYR A 311 -15.19 26.61 -3.78
N VAL A 312 -14.25 27.54 -3.73
CA VAL A 312 -14.53 28.97 -3.96
C VAL A 312 -14.93 29.22 -5.43
N HIS A 313 -14.30 28.52 -6.38
CA HIS A 313 -14.64 28.65 -7.80
C HIS A 313 -16.00 28.00 -8.11
N ILE A 314 -16.28 26.83 -7.54
CA ILE A 314 -17.57 26.14 -7.70
C ILE A 314 -18.70 26.89 -6.99
N GLY A 315 -18.46 27.39 -5.78
CA GLY A 315 -19.46 28.05 -4.93
C GLY A 315 -19.86 29.45 -5.38
N ASN A 316 -18.99 30.17 -6.08
CA ASN A 316 -19.28 31.54 -6.54
C ASN A 316 -19.98 31.61 -7.90
N GLY A 317 -20.38 30.47 -8.51
CA GLY A 317 -21.10 30.45 -9.79
C GLY A 317 -20.32 31.05 -10.97
N LYS A 318 -19.06 31.45 -10.77
CA LYS A 318 -18.18 31.92 -11.83
C LYS A 318 -17.71 30.69 -12.57
N THR A 319 -18.38 30.38 -13.67
CA THR A 319 -17.84 29.50 -14.71
C THR A 319 -16.38 29.86 -14.88
N VAL A 320 -15.48 28.90 -14.63
CA VAL A 320 -14.04 29.05 -14.84
C VAL A 320 -13.86 29.84 -16.13
N THR A 321 -13.41 31.09 -16.00
CA THR A 321 -13.13 31.92 -17.17
C THR A 321 -12.12 31.10 -17.97
N LYS A 322 -12.53 30.70 -19.18
CA LYS A 322 -11.75 29.83 -20.07
C LYS A 322 -10.36 30.38 -20.41
N ASP A 323 -10.05 31.60 -19.98
CA ASP A 323 -8.86 32.37 -20.36
C ASP A 323 -7.61 32.04 -19.54
N VAL A 324 -7.70 31.32 -18.41
CA VAL A 324 -6.51 30.97 -17.63
C VAL A 324 -6.13 29.52 -17.90
N SER A 325 -4.96 29.31 -18.52
CA SER A 325 -4.37 27.99 -18.71
C SER A 325 -4.34 27.23 -17.37
N PRO A 326 -4.88 25.99 -17.29
CA PRO A 326 -4.88 25.20 -16.07
C PRO A 326 -3.48 25.10 -15.43
N PHE A 327 -2.45 24.98 -16.27
CA PHE A 327 -1.06 24.95 -15.81
C PHE A 327 -0.68 26.20 -15.00
N LYS A 328 -1.06 27.40 -15.47
CA LYS A 328 -0.76 28.66 -14.80
C LYS A 328 -1.48 28.76 -13.45
N MET A 329 -2.71 28.27 -13.37
CA MET A 329 -3.49 28.21 -12.12
C MET A 329 -2.77 27.32 -11.09
N TYR A 330 -2.41 26.10 -11.47
CA TYR A 330 -1.72 25.18 -10.55
C TYR A 330 -0.33 25.68 -10.16
N ALA A 331 0.45 26.21 -11.11
CA ALA A 331 1.76 26.79 -10.85
C ALA A 331 1.68 27.97 -9.87
N HIS A 332 0.66 28.83 -10.01
CA HIS A 332 0.39 29.90 -9.06
C HIS A 332 0.09 29.35 -7.66
N THR A 333 -0.70 28.28 -7.56
CA THR A 333 -1.00 27.67 -6.26
C THR A 333 0.24 27.06 -5.59
N TYR A 334 1.15 26.45 -6.35
CA TYR A 334 2.45 26.02 -5.78
C TYR A 334 3.25 27.18 -5.20
N LYS A 335 3.35 28.29 -5.96
CA LYS A 335 4.03 29.50 -5.51
C LYS A 335 3.39 30.05 -4.24
N TYR A 336 2.06 30.16 -4.24
CA TYR A 336 1.30 30.61 -3.09
C TYR A 336 1.51 29.72 -1.85
N THR A 337 1.50 28.39 -2.01
CA THR A 337 1.81 27.46 -0.92
C THR A 337 3.19 27.73 -0.34
N TRP A 338 4.19 27.91 -1.20
CA TRP A 338 5.56 28.16 -0.79
C TRP A 338 5.72 29.50 -0.04
N ASP A 339 5.11 30.57 -0.55
CA ASP A 339 5.13 31.88 0.06
C ASP A 339 4.41 31.88 1.43
N ALA A 340 3.30 31.15 1.54
CA ALA A 340 2.61 30.96 2.81
C ALA A 340 3.48 30.21 3.84
N ILE A 341 4.20 29.16 3.43
CA ILE A 341 5.12 28.41 4.30
C ILE A 341 6.27 29.32 4.77
N LYS A 342 6.85 30.10 3.87
CA LYS A 342 7.92 31.06 4.19
C LYS A 342 7.46 32.10 5.20
N LYS A 343 6.32 32.74 4.95
CA LYS A 343 5.74 33.76 5.82
C LYS A 343 5.42 33.22 7.21
N ASN A 344 4.81 32.04 7.29
CA ASN A 344 4.46 31.40 8.56
C ASN A 344 5.69 31.01 9.42
N ASN A 345 6.86 30.85 8.79
CA ASN A 345 8.10 30.49 9.46
C ASN A 345 9.12 31.63 9.48
N GLN A 346 8.64 32.88 9.44
CA GLN A 346 9.47 34.10 9.56
C GLN A 346 10.62 34.17 8.53
N ASN A 347 10.43 33.60 7.34
CA ASN A 347 11.44 33.52 6.27
C ASN A 347 12.78 32.89 6.66
N ASN A 348 12.84 32.18 7.80
CA ASN A 348 14.08 31.58 8.29
C ASN A 348 14.15 30.09 7.96
N TYR A 349 15.17 29.67 7.21
CA TYR A 349 15.38 28.28 6.81
C TYR A 349 15.43 27.31 7.99
N ARG A 350 16.02 27.70 9.13
CA ARG A 350 16.10 26.84 10.32
C ARG A 350 14.71 26.60 10.93
N HIS A 351 13.86 27.62 10.95
CA HIS A 351 12.49 27.50 11.43
C HIS A 351 11.65 26.65 10.49
N ILE A 352 11.83 26.80 9.16
CA ILE A 352 11.18 25.96 8.15
C ILE A 352 11.57 24.49 8.35
N LEU A 353 12.85 24.17 8.52
CA LEU A 353 13.31 22.79 8.75
C LEU A 353 12.73 22.20 10.04
N LYS A 354 12.78 22.96 11.14
CA LYS A 354 12.19 22.54 12.42
C LYS A 354 10.68 22.33 12.29
N TRP A 355 10.00 23.19 11.54
CA TRP A 355 8.57 23.07 11.27
C TRP A 355 8.26 21.87 10.37
N LEU A 356 9.07 21.59 9.35
CA LEU A 356 8.88 20.45 8.44
C LEU A 356 8.88 19.13 9.21
N TYR A 357 9.81 18.97 10.16
CA TYR A 357 9.88 17.77 11.00
C TYR A 357 9.04 17.84 12.30
N LYS A 358 8.32 18.93 12.54
CA LYS A 358 7.43 19.04 13.71
C LYS A 358 6.30 18.00 13.61
N GLY A 359 6.33 17.04 14.53
CA GLY A 359 5.37 15.92 14.60
C GLY A 359 5.88 14.62 13.98
N PHE A 360 7.11 14.58 13.48
CA PHE A 360 7.72 13.41 12.86
C PHE A 360 7.67 12.18 13.78
N TRP A 361 8.17 12.28 15.01
CA TRP A 361 8.21 11.15 15.94
C TRP A 361 6.83 10.55 16.21
N LYS A 362 5.81 11.39 16.43
CA LYS A 362 4.44 10.93 16.64
C LYS A 362 3.89 10.19 15.41
N HIS A 363 4.22 10.66 14.21
CA HIS A 363 3.79 10.04 12.96
C HIS A 363 4.51 8.72 12.70
N THR A 364 5.84 8.73 12.77
CA THR A 364 6.72 7.59 12.52
C THR A 364 6.46 6.45 13.52
N LEU A 365 6.33 6.77 14.81
CA LEU A 365 6.00 5.77 15.84
C LEU A 365 4.57 5.23 15.73
N ALA A 366 3.64 5.93 15.06
CA ALA A 366 2.33 5.37 14.79
C ALA A 366 2.33 4.37 13.62
N ILE A 367 3.30 4.51 12.70
CA ILE A 367 3.38 3.73 11.46
C ILE A 367 4.25 2.48 11.61
N ILE A 368 5.44 2.63 12.21
CA ILE A 368 6.44 1.56 12.28
C ILE A 368 5.90 0.33 13.02
N PRO A 369 5.26 0.42 14.20
CA PRO A 369 4.77 -0.75 14.91
C PRO A 369 3.74 -1.57 14.13
N SER A 370 2.87 -0.92 13.34
CA SER A 370 1.92 -1.62 12.47
C SER A 370 2.62 -2.41 11.36
N THR A 371 3.73 -1.87 10.88
CA THR A 371 4.57 -2.41 9.80
C THR A 371 5.37 -3.61 10.34
N THR A 372 6.00 -3.43 11.52
CA THR A 372 6.72 -4.47 12.28
C THR A 372 5.82 -5.62 12.75
N SER A 373 4.61 -5.34 13.21
CA SER A 373 3.67 -6.39 13.68
C SER A 373 3.20 -7.29 12.54
N GLY A 374 2.95 -6.74 11.35
CA GLY A 374 2.62 -7.52 10.16
C GLY A 374 3.77 -8.46 9.74
N LEU A 375 5.02 -8.02 9.94
CA LEU A 375 6.22 -8.81 9.66
C LEU A 375 6.40 -9.95 10.65
N LEU A 376 6.25 -9.72 11.95
CA LEU A 376 6.31 -10.78 12.97
C LEU A 376 5.27 -11.87 12.69
N PHE A 377 4.06 -11.46 12.30
CA PHE A 377 3.02 -12.39 11.90
C PHE A 377 3.39 -13.19 10.64
N LEU A 378 3.98 -12.53 9.64
CA LEU A 378 4.39 -13.19 8.40
C LEU A 378 5.57 -14.14 8.60
N GLU A 379 6.53 -13.76 9.44
CA GLU A 379 7.64 -14.61 9.85
C GLU A 379 7.12 -15.84 10.59
N TYR A 380 6.20 -15.66 11.54
CA TYR A 380 5.50 -16.77 12.19
C TYR A 380 4.81 -17.69 11.17
N LEU A 381 4.08 -17.13 10.20
CA LEU A 381 3.44 -17.92 9.15
C LEU A 381 4.45 -18.65 8.29
N ARG A 382 5.54 -18.00 7.87
CA ARG A 382 6.61 -18.61 7.06
C ARG A 382 7.24 -19.78 7.82
N THR A 383 7.66 -19.58 9.06
CA THR A 383 8.24 -20.62 9.90
C THR A 383 7.26 -21.78 10.05
N LYS A 384 5.98 -21.51 10.27
CA LYS A 384 4.96 -22.56 10.38
C LYS A 384 4.76 -23.33 9.07
N THR A 385 4.73 -22.64 7.93
CA THR A 385 4.60 -23.30 6.62
C THR A 385 5.84 -24.13 6.26
N GLU A 386 7.04 -23.66 6.60
CA GLU A 386 8.28 -24.39 6.36
C GLU A 386 8.39 -25.64 7.25
N ILE A 387 7.98 -25.55 8.52
CA ILE A 387 7.89 -26.72 9.42
C ILE A 387 6.87 -27.73 8.88
N THR A 388 5.74 -27.28 8.35
CA THR A 388 4.69 -28.17 7.82
C THR A 388 5.15 -28.88 6.53
N VAL A 389 5.91 -28.21 5.66
CA VAL A 389 6.47 -28.82 4.45
C VAL A 389 7.52 -29.88 4.81
N ASN A 390 8.46 -29.56 5.71
CA ASN A 390 9.48 -30.51 6.14
C ASN A 390 8.87 -31.76 6.83
N ASN A 391 7.82 -31.60 7.64
CA ASN A 391 7.16 -32.74 8.29
C ASN A 391 6.41 -33.65 7.29
N ASN A 392 5.93 -33.11 6.17
CA ASN A 392 5.29 -33.91 5.12
C ASN A 392 6.33 -34.66 4.27
N ASP A 393 7.49 -34.07 4.05
CA ASP A 393 8.59 -34.71 3.33
C ASP A 393 9.23 -35.84 4.18
N GLU A 394 9.33 -35.67 5.51
CA GLU A 394 9.78 -36.75 6.42
C GLU A 394 8.79 -37.91 6.49
N ASN A 395 7.47 -37.64 6.56
CA ASN A 395 6.46 -38.71 6.59
C ASN A 395 6.38 -39.51 5.27
N GLN A 396 6.73 -38.91 4.12
CA GLN A 396 6.80 -39.66 2.86
C GLN A 396 8.03 -40.57 2.74
N ILE A 397 9.11 -40.29 3.49
CA ILE A 397 10.31 -41.14 3.52
C ILE A 397 10.12 -42.35 4.45
N PHE A 398 9.21 -42.26 5.43
CA PHE A 398 8.86 -43.39 6.30
C PHE A 398 7.74 -44.29 5.76
N GLU A 399 7.04 -43.89 4.69
CA GLU A 399 6.00 -44.69 4.02
C GLU A 399 6.44 -45.33 2.69
N SER A 400 7.72 -45.19 2.30
CA SER A 400 8.27 -45.81 1.06
C SER A 400 9.14 -47.02 1.32
#